data_AF-A0A6B1DKD6-F1
#
_entry.id   AF-A0A6B1DKD6-F1
#
_cell.length_a   1.000
_cell.length_b   1.000
_cell.length_c   1.000
_cell.angle_alpha   90.00
_cell.angle_beta   90.00
_cell.angle_gamma   90.00
#
_symmetry.space_group_name_H-M   'P 1'
#
loop_
_entity.id
_entity.type
_entity.pdbx_description
1 polymer ?
#
loop_
_entity_poly.entity_id
_entity_poly.type
_entity_poly.pdbx_seq_one_letter_code
_entity_poly.pdbx_strand_id
1 'polypeptide(L)'
;MVRASGATLGLSVTLAESPATARAPARAPAPAQSELEGFDPHALVTLVNSDPEFEITAHEWNALVQVGIDTYHYGVTVRGGRVVEVVPTDPSADFDVRIAGPVDAWRQGFGDYGLQTSGDDTDHRWPYQAAILRLAALVRAALGAPVPELLGEQVDREFDSIVGRYVYVRIRGIQYRVYFEEAGEGLPMVLQHTAGSDSRQWRHLLEDRELQQRFRMIAYDLPFHGRSLPPTTDRWWATEYRMDTQHLMDSIVAISNALNLDRPVYMGCSVGGYLAPDLAYYHPDKFRAVIGINSSIAGGRVEDKGKPYVSPFSHPQNSTAYIGARMYMITSPEAREAFRRETGWIYSQGGPGIFGGDLYYFSVEHDLRGKAHTIDTSRVGVHLLSGEYDPTARGPAESLAALIDGATYDVIEGGSHFAMSDDYPRFRKHLLPVLDQIYRERA
;
A
#
# COMPACT_ATOMS: atom_id res chain seq x y z
N MET A 1 36.34 -44.61 -4.67
CA MET A 1 35.12 -44.50 -5.51
C MET A 1 33.98 -45.13 -4.72
N VAL A 2 33.25 -44.31 -3.95
CA VAL A 2 32.08 -44.74 -3.17
C VAL A 2 31.03 -43.65 -3.38
N ARG A 3 29.88 -44.07 -3.91
CA ARG A 3 28.74 -43.22 -4.29
C ARG A 3 28.12 -42.58 -3.06
N ALA A 4 27.92 -41.27 -3.09
CA ALA A 4 27.03 -40.58 -2.17
C ALA A 4 25.59 -40.86 -2.59
N SER A 5 24.83 -41.59 -1.77
CA SER A 5 23.37 -41.63 -1.85
C SER A 5 22.83 -40.36 -1.21
N GLY A 6 22.18 -39.51 -2.01
CA GLY A 6 21.42 -38.36 -1.49
C GLY A 6 20.26 -38.85 -0.64
N ALA A 7 20.30 -38.56 0.66
CA ALA A 7 19.14 -38.62 1.52
C ALA A 7 18.55 -37.21 1.57
N THR A 8 17.44 -37.02 0.86
CA THR A 8 16.56 -35.86 1.02
C THR A 8 16.00 -35.90 2.43
N LEU A 9 16.27 -34.88 3.24
CA LEU A 9 15.63 -34.65 4.54
C LEU A 9 14.14 -34.33 4.31
N GLY A 10 13.32 -35.36 4.14
CA GLY A 10 11.87 -35.26 4.21
C GLY A 10 11.44 -35.22 5.66
N LEU A 11 11.12 -34.03 6.17
CA LEU A 11 10.35 -33.90 7.40
C LEU A 11 8.87 -34.15 7.02
N SER A 12 8.47 -35.42 6.94
CA SER A 12 7.07 -35.79 6.74
C SER A 12 6.42 -36.07 8.10
N VAL A 13 5.65 -35.10 8.60
CA VAL A 13 4.53 -35.40 9.50
C VAL A 13 3.31 -35.48 8.60
N THR A 14 2.89 -36.70 8.25
CA THR A 14 1.67 -36.92 7.49
C THR A 14 0.48 -36.75 8.42
N LEU A 15 -0.04 -35.53 8.53
CA LEU A 15 -1.45 -35.36 8.85
C LEU A 15 -2.19 -35.58 7.53
N ALA A 16 -2.83 -36.75 7.41
CA ALA A 16 -3.76 -37.00 6.33
C ALA A 16 -5.00 -36.13 6.57
N GLU A 17 -4.92 -34.86 6.16
CA GLU A 17 -6.11 -34.05 5.97
C GLU A 17 -6.73 -34.50 4.65
N SER A 18 -7.97 -34.97 4.73
CA SER A 18 -8.81 -35.21 3.57
C SER A 18 -8.85 -33.90 2.76
N PRO A 19 -8.61 -33.90 1.43
CA PRO A 19 -8.79 -32.69 0.66
C PRO A 19 -10.22 -32.22 0.88
N ALA A 20 -10.39 -31.04 1.47
CA ALA A 20 -11.68 -30.41 1.60
C ALA A 20 -12.21 -30.23 0.17
N THR A 21 -13.11 -31.12 -0.25
CA THR A 21 -13.75 -30.98 -1.55
C THR A 21 -14.64 -29.75 -1.45
N ALA A 22 -14.34 -28.71 -2.22
CA ALA A 22 -15.19 -27.53 -2.31
C ALA A 22 -16.64 -27.98 -2.57
N ARG A 23 -17.57 -27.44 -1.75
CA ARG A 23 -19.00 -27.73 -1.84
C ARG A 23 -19.51 -27.29 -3.23
N ALA A 24 -20.49 -28.01 -3.77
CA ALA A 24 -21.11 -27.63 -5.04
C ALA A 24 -22.08 -26.43 -4.83
N PRO A 25 -22.19 -25.48 -5.78
CA PRO A 25 -23.12 -24.36 -5.71
C PRO A 25 -24.57 -24.84 -5.68
N ALA A 26 -25.40 -24.15 -4.90
CA ALA A 26 -26.84 -24.32 -4.96
C ALA A 26 -27.38 -23.76 -6.29
N ARG A 27 -27.67 -24.66 -7.24
CA ARG A 27 -28.20 -24.27 -8.56
C ARG A 27 -29.59 -23.64 -8.40
N ALA A 28 -29.75 -22.40 -8.88
CA ALA A 28 -31.06 -21.78 -9.00
C ALA A 28 -31.75 -22.24 -10.30
N PRO A 29 -33.10 -22.34 -10.34
CA PRO A 29 -33.81 -22.46 -11.61
C PRO A 29 -33.50 -21.23 -12.49
N ALA A 30 -33.33 -21.45 -13.80
CA ALA A 30 -32.93 -20.40 -14.73
C ALA A 30 -33.85 -19.16 -14.59
N PRO A 31 -33.30 -17.97 -14.25
CA PRO A 31 -34.10 -16.75 -14.21
C PRO A 31 -34.62 -16.38 -15.61
N ALA A 32 -35.67 -15.56 -15.67
CA ALA A 32 -36.29 -15.12 -16.93
C ALA A 32 -35.34 -14.34 -17.85
N GLN A 33 -34.20 -13.87 -17.32
CA GLN A 33 -33.01 -13.45 -18.06
C GLN A 33 -31.86 -14.33 -17.58
N SER A 34 -31.53 -15.36 -18.35
CA SER A 34 -30.62 -16.44 -17.91
C SER A 34 -29.15 -16.04 -17.90
N GLU A 35 -28.78 -14.96 -18.61
CA GLU A 35 -27.40 -14.56 -18.86
C GLU A 35 -27.33 -13.03 -19.05
N LEU A 36 -26.24 -12.43 -18.57
CA LEU A 36 -25.93 -11.03 -18.86
C LEU A 36 -25.46 -10.92 -20.31
N GLU A 37 -26.06 -10.00 -21.08
CA GLU A 37 -25.73 -9.83 -22.49
C GLU A 37 -24.22 -9.60 -22.70
N GLY A 38 -23.60 -10.47 -23.51
CA GLY A 38 -22.16 -10.43 -23.79
C GLY A 38 -21.27 -11.14 -22.76
N PHE A 39 -21.83 -11.76 -21.72
CA PHE A 39 -21.09 -12.53 -20.74
C PHE A 39 -21.38 -14.04 -20.88
N ASP A 40 -20.36 -14.83 -21.19
CA ASP A 40 -20.45 -16.29 -21.29
C ASP A 40 -19.77 -16.96 -20.06
N PRO A 41 -20.56 -17.53 -19.13
CA PRO A 41 -20.03 -18.23 -17.95
C PRO A 41 -19.13 -19.43 -18.30
N HIS A 42 -19.38 -20.11 -19.42
CA HIS A 42 -18.56 -21.24 -19.86
C HIS A 42 -17.22 -20.78 -20.43
N ALA A 43 -17.21 -19.67 -21.18
CA ALA A 43 -15.97 -19.05 -21.64
C ALA A 43 -15.10 -18.59 -20.46
N LEU A 44 -15.70 -18.12 -19.36
CA LEU A 44 -14.98 -17.70 -18.16
C LEU A 44 -14.15 -18.83 -17.54
N VAL A 45 -14.63 -20.07 -17.54
CA VAL A 45 -13.86 -21.24 -17.05
C VAL A 45 -12.55 -21.39 -17.81
N THR A 46 -12.62 -21.28 -19.15
CA THR A 46 -11.43 -21.41 -20.01
C THR A 46 -10.50 -20.22 -19.82
N LEU A 47 -11.05 -19.00 -19.79
CA LEU A 47 -10.29 -17.76 -19.58
C LEU A 47 -9.50 -17.83 -18.27
N VAL A 48 -10.16 -18.14 -17.15
CA VAL A 48 -9.52 -18.16 -15.83
C VAL A 48 -8.46 -19.26 -15.72
N ASN A 49 -8.73 -20.46 -16.21
CA ASN A 49 -7.75 -21.55 -16.16
C ASN A 49 -6.59 -21.40 -17.17
N SER A 50 -6.68 -20.44 -18.10
CA SER A 50 -5.59 -20.10 -19.03
C SER A 50 -4.71 -18.96 -18.50
N ASP A 51 -5.10 -18.33 -17.39
CA ASP A 51 -4.39 -17.20 -16.80
C ASP A 51 -3.30 -17.68 -15.81
N PRO A 52 -2.01 -17.42 -16.09
CA PRO A 52 -0.93 -17.92 -15.26
C PRO A 52 -0.89 -17.25 -13.88
N GLU A 53 -1.34 -16.00 -13.77
CA GLU A 53 -1.36 -15.31 -12.48
C GLU A 53 -2.42 -15.90 -11.55
N PHE A 54 -3.62 -16.21 -12.07
CA PHE A 54 -4.64 -16.91 -11.30
C PHE A 54 -4.15 -18.29 -10.87
N GLU A 55 -3.55 -19.08 -11.76
CA GLU A 55 -3.03 -20.41 -11.42
C GLU A 55 -2.00 -20.36 -10.28
N ILE A 56 -1.10 -19.38 -10.28
CA ILE A 56 -0.10 -19.21 -9.22
C ILE A 56 -0.77 -18.78 -7.91
N THR A 57 -1.65 -17.79 -7.95
CA THR A 57 -2.22 -17.16 -6.75
C THR A 57 -3.33 -18.00 -6.13
N ALA A 58 -4.00 -18.84 -6.90
CA ALA A 58 -5.06 -19.74 -6.45
C ALA A 58 -4.53 -21.14 -6.09
N HIS A 59 -3.22 -21.39 -6.17
CA HIS A 59 -2.66 -22.73 -5.94
C HIS A 59 -3.21 -23.39 -4.66
N GLU A 60 -3.70 -24.64 -4.80
CA GLU A 60 -4.35 -25.42 -3.72
C GLU A 60 -5.64 -24.82 -3.14
N TRP A 61 -6.15 -23.71 -3.68
CA TRP A 61 -7.39 -23.10 -3.21
C TRP A 61 -8.59 -23.99 -3.54
N ASN A 62 -9.39 -24.28 -2.53
CA ASN A 62 -10.71 -24.91 -2.67
C ASN A 62 -11.74 -23.94 -2.09
N ALA A 63 -12.60 -23.40 -2.94
CA ALA A 63 -13.60 -22.42 -2.52
C ALA A 63 -14.79 -22.37 -3.46
N LEU A 64 -15.90 -21.90 -2.92
CA LEU A 64 -17.08 -21.49 -3.64
C LEU A 64 -17.18 -19.96 -3.61
N VAL A 65 -16.97 -19.33 -4.77
CA VAL A 65 -16.95 -17.88 -4.92
C VAL A 65 -18.21 -17.42 -5.63
N GLN A 66 -18.93 -16.45 -5.08
CA GLN A 66 -20.01 -15.76 -5.78
C GLN A 66 -19.47 -14.56 -6.54
N VAL A 67 -19.85 -14.44 -7.81
CA VAL A 67 -19.67 -13.24 -8.63
C VAL A 67 -21.04 -12.63 -8.89
N GLY A 68 -21.33 -11.50 -8.25
CA GLY A 68 -22.55 -10.71 -8.42
C GLY A 68 -22.33 -9.49 -9.31
N ILE A 69 -23.00 -9.48 -10.46
CA ILE A 69 -22.96 -8.37 -11.43
C ILE A 69 -24.37 -7.79 -11.52
N ASP A 70 -24.60 -6.68 -10.83
CA ASP A 70 -25.93 -6.09 -10.67
C ASP A 70 -26.93 -7.12 -10.08
N THR A 71 -27.93 -7.55 -10.86
CA THR A 71 -28.93 -8.56 -10.44
C THR A 71 -28.57 -9.99 -10.85
N TYR A 72 -27.46 -10.18 -11.58
CA TYR A 72 -27.00 -11.48 -12.06
C TYR A 72 -25.97 -12.07 -11.09
N HIS A 73 -26.19 -13.32 -10.66
CA HIS A 73 -25.30 -13.99 -9.71
C HIS A 73 -24.81 -15.32 -10.25
N TYR A 74 -23.50 -15.51 -10.20
CA TYR A 74 -22.83 -16.73 -10.65
C TYR A 74 -22.02 -17.35 -9.51
N GLY A 75 -22.15 -18.66 -9.32
CA GLY A 75 -21.29 -19.44 -8.44
C GLY A 75 -20.11 -20.00 -9.22
N VAL A 76 -18.90 -19.68 -8.79
CA VAL A 76 -17.62 -20.13 -9.33
C VAL A 76 -17.03 -21.15 -8.34
N THR A 77 -16.90 -22.40 -8.78
CA THR A 77 -16.29 -23.44 -7.95
C THR A 77 -14.81 -23.55 -8.29
N VAL A 78 -13.94 -23.34 -7.29
CA VAL A 78 -12.49 -23.51 -7.40
C VAL A 78 -12.08 -24.80 -6.68
N ARG A 79 -11.29 -25.65 -7.34
CA ARG A 79 -10.72 -26.88 -6.76
C ARG A 79 -9.26 -27.00 -7.10
N GLY A 80 -8.41 -27.13 -6.08
CA GLY A 80 -6.96 -27.19 -6.24
C GLY A 80 -6.40 -26.01 -7.05
N GLY A 81 -7.01 -24.84 -6.96
CA GLY A 81 -6.64 -23.64 -7.71
C GLY A 81 -7.15 -23.54 -9.15
N ARG A 82 -8.03 -24.44 -9.58
CA ARG A 82 -8.66 -24.37 -10.91
C ARG A 82 -10.16 -24.16 -10.81
N VAL A 83 -10.70 -23.33 -11.70
CA VAL A 83 -12.16 -23.15 -11.82
C VAL A 83 -12.74 -24.37 -12.52
N VAL A 84 -13.63 -25.11 -11.86
CA VAL A 84 -14.24 -26.33 -12.40
C VAL A 84 -15.61 -26.09 -13.03
N GLU A 85 -16.38 -25.14 -12.49
CA GLU A 85 -17.68 -24.74 -13.04
C GLU A 85 -18.00 -23.29 -12.67
N VAL A 86 -18.74 -22.62 -13.57
CA VAL A 86 -19.38 -21.33 -13.33
C VAL A 86 -20.85 -21.50 -13.73
N VAL A 87 -21.77 -21.28 -12.79
CA VAL A 87 -23.21 -21.50 -13.01
C VAL A 87 -24.03 -20.38 -12.39
N PRO A 88 -25.19 -20.00 -12.96
CA PRO A 88 -26.15 -19.15 -12.27
C PRO A 88 -26.53 -19.72 -10.89
N THR A 89 -26.66 -18.86 -9.90
CA THR A 89 -26.88 -19.26 -8.50
C THR A 89 -27.86 -18.36 -7.79
N ASP A 90 -28.45 -18.87 -6.71
CA ASP A 90 -29.20 -18.04 -5.76
C ASP A 90 -28.22 -17.12 -5.00
N PRO A 91 -28.44 -15.78 -4.99
CA PRO A 91 -27.59 -14.86 -4.25
C PRO A 91 -27.55 -15.13 -2.73
N SER A 92 -28.60 -15.74 -2.18
CA SER A 92 -28.75 -16.04 -0.76
C SER A 92 -28.03 -17.33 -0.31
N ALA A 93 -27.50 -18.12 -1.25
CA ALA A 93 -26.75 -19.32 -0.91
C ALA A 93 -25.46 -19.01 -0.12
N ASP A 94 -24.93 -20.04 0.54
CA ASP A 94 -23.71 -19.95 1.32
C ASP A 94 -22.48 -19.98 0.39
N PHE A 95 -21.58 -19.01 0.57
CA PHE A 95 -20.39 -18.81 -0.26
C PHE A 95 -19.22 -18.42 0.64
N ASP A 96 -18.06 -18.99 0.33
CA ASP A 96 -16.80 -18.74 1.01
C ASP A 96 -16.32 -17.31 0.77
N VAL A 97 -16.49 -16.82 -0.47
CA VAL A 97 -16.17 -15.45 -0.89
C VAL A 97 -17.29 -14.93 -1.78
N ARG A 98 -17.64 -13.66 -1.65
CA ARG A 98 -18.54 -12.93 -2.55
C ARG A 98 -17.83 -11.71 -3.09
N ILE A 99 -17.93 -11.50 -4.40
CA ILE A 99 -17.50 -10.28 -5.11
C ILE A 99 -18.74 -9.72 -5.80
N ALA A 100 -19.20 -8.53 -5.41
CA ALA A 100 -20.45 -7.98 -5.91
C ALA A 100 -20.38 -6.49 -6.19
N GLY A 101 -21.09 -6.03 -7.22
CA GLY A 101 -21.23 -4.60 -7.51
C GLY A 101 -22.07 -4.36 -8.77
N PRO A 102 -22.41 -3.09 -9.07
CA PRO A 102 -23.18 -2.73 -10.26
C PRO A 102 -22.38 -3.04 -11.54
N VAL A 103 -23.08 -3.26 -12.66
CA VAL A 103 -22.45 -3.61 -13.95
C VAL A 103 -21.40 -2.58 -14.40
N ASP A 104 -21.62 -1.29 -14.12
CA ASP A 104 -20.67 -0.24 -14.47
C ASP A 104 -19.37 -0.34 -13.67
N ALA A 105 -19.43 -0.75 -12.39
CA ALA A 105 -18.24 -1.00 -11.60
C ALA A 105 -17.38 -2.07 -12.27
N TRP A 106 -18.00 -3.16 -12.77
CA TRP A 106 -17.33 -4.22 -13.51
C TRP A 106 -16.77 -3.78 -14.88
N ARG A 107 -17.37 -2.79 -15.55
CA ARG A 107 -16.97 -2.35 -16.89
C ARG A 107 -15.96 -1.20 -16.90
N GLN A 108 -15.95 -0.31 -15.90
CA GLN A 108 -15.31 1.01 -16.03
C GLN A 108 -14.06 1.26 -15.17
N GLY A 109 -13.87 0.66 -13.98
CA GLY A 109 -12.76 1.07 -13.09
C GLY A 109 -11.89 -0.03 -12.48
N PHE A 110 -10.59 0.20 -12.34
CA PHE A 110 -9.74 -0.58 -11.42
C PHE A 110 -9.78 0.08 -10.02
N GLY A 111 -9.94 -0.72 -8.95
CA GLY A 111 -10.05 -0.23 -7.57
C GLY A 111 -11.41 -0.53 -6.94
N ASP A 112 -11.55 -0.34 -5.61
CA ASP A 112 -12.79 -0.55 -4.82
C ASP A 112 -13.95 0.39 -5.19
N TYR A 113 -13.92 1.01 -6.38
CA TYR A 113 -14.97 1.89 -6.88
C TYR A 113 -16.17 1.07 -7.36
N GLY A 114 -16.92 0.56 -6.39
CA GLY A 114 -18.23 -0.07 -6.57
C GLY A 114 -18.24 -1.59 -6.43
N LEU A 115 -17.10 -2.28 -6.46
CA LEU A 115 -17.02 -3.71 -6.13
C LEU A 115 -16.77 -3.91 -4.64
N GLN A 116 -17.56 -4.79 -4.01
CA GLN A 116 -17.43 -5.18 -2.62
C GLN A 116 -17.02 -6.64 -2.53
N THR A 117 -16.04 -6.92 -1.67
CA THR A 117 -15.67 -8.30 -1.31
C THR A 117 -16.09 -8.61 0.12
N SER A 118 -16.67 -9.79 0.34
CA SER A 118 -17.07 -10.29 1.66
C SER A 118 -16.95 -11.82 1.72
N GLY A 119 -17.03 -12.41 2.91
CA GLY A 119 -16.85 -13.86 3.09
C GLY A 119 -15.98 -14.20 4.29
N ASP A 120 -15.46 -15.43 4.32
CA ASP A 120 -14.53 -15.89 5.34
C ASP A 120 -13.15 -15.26 5.14
N ASP A 121 -12.76 -14.43 6.10
CA ASP A 121 -11.48 -13.73 6.09
C ASP A 121 -10.30 -14.67 6.23
N THR A 122 -10.44 -15.65 7.11
CA THR A 122 -9.33 -16.38 7.68
C THR A 122 -8.89 -17.51 6.76
N ASP A 123 -9.85 -18.25 6.23
CA ASP A 123 -9.57 -19.43 5.41
C ASP A 123 -9.56 -19.08 3.91
N HIS A 124 -10.12 -17.93 3.52
CA HIS A 124 -10.31 -17.59 2.11
C HIS A 124 -9.83 -16.18 1.72
N ARG A 125 -10.40 -15.10 2.25
CA ARG A 125 -10.11 -13.76 1.72
C ARG A 125 -8.66 -13.34 1.96
N TRP A 126 -8.11 -13.52 3.15
CA TRP A 126 -6.74 -13.09 3.43
C TRP A 126 -5.71 -13.93 2.67
N PRO A 127 -5.71 -15.27 2.75
CA PRO A 127 -4.67 -16.08 2.10
C PRO A 127 -4.75 -16.02 0.57
N TYR A 128 -5.95 -15.86 0.01
CA TYR A 128 -6.20 -15.89 -1.45
C TYR A 128 -6.63 -14.54 -2.03
N GLN A 129 -6.32 -13.43 -1.35
CA GLN A 129 -6.68 -12.08 -1.82
C GLN A 129 -6.20 -11.81 -3.24
N ALA A 130 -4.98 -12.23 -3.59
CA ALA A 130 -4.44 -12.07 -4.94
C ALA A 130 -5.25 -12.84 -6.00
N ALA A 131 -5.68 -14.07 -5.69
CA ALA A 131 -6.52 -14.87 -6.58
C ALA A 131 -7.92 -14.25 -6.75
N ILE A 132 -8.50 -13.74 -5.66
CA ILE A 132 -9.81 -13.04 -5.68
C ILE A 132 -9.73 -11.80 -6.58
N LEU A 133 -8.66 -11.02 -6.45
CA LEU A 133 -8.43 -9.85 -7.31
C LEU A 133 -8.22 -10.24 -8.77
N ARG A 134 -7.46 -11.30 -9.04
CA ARG A 134 -7.22 -11.77 -10.40
C ARG A 134 -8.50 -12.31 -11.04
N LEU A 135 -9.30 -13.07 -10.29
CA LEU A 135 -10.63 -13.52 -10.74
C LEU A 135 -11.52 -12.33 -11.09
N ALA A 136 -11.58 -11.31 -10.23
CA ALA A 136 -12.33 -10.09 -10.51
C ALA A 136 -11.83 -9.43 -11.81
N ALA A 137 -10.51 -9.26 -11.98
CA ALA A 137 -9.92 -8.69 -13.19
C ALA A 137 -10.30 -9.46 -14.47
N LEU A 138 -10.31 -10.80 -14.42
CA LEU A 138 -10.68 -11.65 -15.55
C LEU A 138 -12.18 -11.58 -15.87
N VAL A 139 -13.05 -11.50 -14.87
CA VAL A 139 -14.50 -11.25 -15.07
C VAL A 139 -14.72 -9.91 -15.75
N ARG A 140 -13.99 -8.86 -15.34
CA ARG A 140 -14.07 -7.54 -15.98
C ARG A 140 -13.64 -7.59 -17.44
N ALA A 141 -12.53 -8.27 -17.73
CA ALA A 141 -12.05 -8.47 -19.10
C ALA A 141 -13.09 -9.19 -19.96
N ALA A 142 -13.75 -10.23 -19.42
CA ALA A 142 -14.85 -10.93 -20.08
C ALA A 142 -16.08 -10.03 -20.34
N LEU A 143 -16.26 -8.96 -19.56
CA LEU A 143 -17.30 -7.95 -19.74
C LEU A 143 -16.89 -6.78 -20.65
N GLY A 144 -15.71 -6.87 -21.29
CA GLY A 144 -15.19 -5.85 -22.20
C GLY A 144 -14.53 -4.65 -21.50
N ALA A 145 -14.23 -4.75 -20.20
CA ALA A 145 -13.47 -3.70 -19.53
C ALA A 145 -12.05 -3.59 -20.12
N PRO A 146 -11.52 -2.37 -20.28
CA PRO A 146 -10.14 -2.19 -20.74
C PRO A 146 -9.18 -2.82 -19.73
N VAL A 147 -8.23 -3.61 -20.23
CA VAL A 147 -7.10 -4.11 -19.44
C VAL A 147 -5.95 -3.13 -19.64
N PRO A 148 -5.48 -2.42 -18.59
CA PRO A 148 -4.37 -1.49 -18.72
C PRO A 148 -3.09 -2.27 -19.02
N GLU A 149 -2.72 -2.37 -20.29
CA GLU A 149 -1.50 -3.05 -20.71
C GLU A 149 -0.39 -2.02 -20.88
N LEU A 150 0.32 -1.75 -19.78
CA LEU A 150 1.48 -0.86 -19.79
C LEU A 150 2.61 -1.51 -19.00
N LEU A 151 3.34 -2.40 -19.66
CA LEU A 151 4.65 -2.83 -19.17
C LEU A 151 5.60 -1.63 -19.13
N GLY A 152 6.60 -1.72 -18.25
CA GLY A 152 7.69 -0.75 -18.22
C GLY A 152 8.50 -0.78 -19.52
N GLU A 153 9.14 0.34 -19.85
CA GLU A 153 10.14 0.37 -20.92
C GLU A 153 11.45 -0.24 -20.41
N GLN A 154 12.15 -0.98 -21.27
CA GLN A 154 13.52 -1.38 -20.98
C GLN A 154 14.41 -0.13 -20.92
N VAL A 155 15.23 -0.05 -19.89
CA VAL A 155 16.17 1.04 -19.69
C VAL A 155 17.58 0.45 -19.61
N ASP A 156 18.37 0.64 -20.67
CA ASP A 156 19.76 0.19 -20.70
C ASP A 156 20.63 1.13 -19.86
N ARG A 157 20.97 0.69 -18.64
CA ARG A 157 21.88 1.39 -17.72
C ARG A 157 22.75 0.38 -16.98
N GLU A 158 24.00 0.74 -16.74
CA GLU A 158 24.94 -0.07 -15.95
C GLU A 158 24.76 0.18 -14.45
N PHE A 159 24.65 1.45 -14.04
CA PHE A 159 24.37 1.89 -12.67
C PHE A 159 23.46 3.12 -12.68
N ASP A 160 22.60 3.24 -11.66
CA ASP A 160 22.00 4.53 -11.30
C ASP A 160 22.95 5.34 -10.39
N SER A 161 22.53 6.51 -9.92
CA SER A 161 23.32 7.36 -9.02
C SER A 161 22.97 7.24 -7.55
N ILE A 162 22.05 6.35 -7.20
CA ILE A 162 21.56 6.18 -5.83
C ILE A 162 22.64 5.44 -5.04
N VAL A 163 22.96 5.97 -3.86
CA VAL A 163 23.93 5.36 -2.95
C VAL A 163 23.23 4.94 -1.67
N GLY A 164 23.25 3.64 -1.37
CA GLY A 164 22.74 3.06 -0.13
C GLY A 164 23.79 3.03 0.98
N ARG A 165 23.45 3.49 2.18
CA ARG A 165 24.34 3.52 3.37
C ARG A 165 23.57 3.22 4.64
N TYR A 166 24.33 2.96 5.72
CA TYR A 166 23.77 2.89 7.07
C TYR A 166 24.32 4.03 7.92
N VAL A 167 23.45 4.60 8.75
CA VAL A 167 23.80 5.56 9.81
C VAL A 167 23.38 4.99 11.17
N TYR A 168 24.16 5.26 12.20
CA TYR A 168 23.79 4.92 13.58
C TYR A 168 23.13 6.12 14.23
N VAL A 169 21.90 5.93 14.71
CA VAL A 169 21.10 6.98 15.35
C VAL A 169 20.66 6.50 16.73
N ARG A 170 20.51 7.43 17.67
CA ARG A 170 19.94 7.13 18.98
C ARG A 170 18.55 7.72 19.07
N ILE A 171 17.54 6.87 19.19
CA ILE A 171 16.13 7.25 19.29
C ILE A 171 15.65 6.79 20.66
N ARG A 172 15.19 7.73 21.50
CA ARG A 172 14.69 7.48 22.86
C ARG A 172 15.63 6.61 23.71
N GLY A 173 16.95 6.82 23.56
CA GLY A 173 17.99 6.12 24.32
C GLY A 173 18.50 4.82 23.69
N ILE A 174 17.80 4.26 22.70
CA ILE A 174 18.18 3.01 22.01
C ILE A 174 18.96 3.35 20.74
N GLN A 175 20.03 2.61 20.45
CA GLN A 175 20.83 2.79 19.24
C GLN A 175 20.27 1.91 18.12
N TYR A 176 19.93 2.53 16.99
CA TYR A 176 19.47 1.87 15.78
C TYR A 176 20.50 2.02 14.68
N ARG A 177 20.57 1.01 13.81
CA ARG A 177 21.30 1.05 12.55
C ARG A 177 20.28 1.27 11.45
N VAL A 178 20.19 2.50 10.96
CA VAL A 178 19.19 2.92 9.97
C VAL A 178 19.80 2.91 8.58
N TYR A 179 19.17 2.21 7.65
CA TYR A 179 19.48 2.27 6.23
C TYR A 179 18.86 3.51 5.58
N PHE A 180 19.57 4.09 4.62
CA PHE A 180 19.04 5.12 3.74
C PHE A 180 19.67 5.03 2.35
N GLU A 181 18.93 5.50 1.36
CA GLU A 181 19.36 5.77 -0.01
C GLU A 181 19.45 7.29 -0.19
N GLU A 182 20.53 7.76 -0.81
CA GLU A 182 20.70 9.17 -1.16
C GLU A 182 21.06 9.36 -2.63
N ALA A 183 20.55 10.45 -3.23
CA ALA A 183 20.89 10.88 -4.57
C ALA A 183 20.86 12.41 -4.69
N GLY A 184 21.72 12.95 -5.55
CA GLY A 184 21.79 14.38 -5.81
C GLY A 184 22.57 15.18 -4.77
N GLU A 185 22.66 16.48 -5.04
CA GLU A 185 23.40 17.45 -4.26
C GLU A 185 22.55 18.71 -4.05
N GLY A 186 22.85 19.52 -3.03
CA GLY A 186 22.15 20.76 -2.76
C GLY A 186 21.23 20.70 -1.54
N LEU A 187 20.02 21.24 -1.66
CA LEU A 187 19.12 21.43 -0.53
C LEU A 187 18.68 20.06 0.04
N PRO A 188 18.91 19.76 1.33
CA PRO A 188 18.61 18.43 1.85
C PRO A 188 17.10 18.20 1.92
N MET A 189 16.67 17.03 1.48
CA MET A 189 15.29 16.58 1.52
C MET A 189 15.23 15.17 2.08
N VAL A 190 14.39 14.96 3.09
CA VAL A 190 14.18 13.65 3.73
C VAL A 190 12.81 13.09 3.35
N LEU A 191 12.80 11.83 2.93
CA LEU A 191 11.66 11.17 2.31
C LEU A 191 11.15 10.02 3.20
N GLN A 192 9.96 10.18 3.77
CA GLN A 192 9.32 9.21 4.68
C GLN A 192 8.38 8.28 3.89
N HIS A 193 8.63 6.98 3.99
CA HIS A 193 7.76 5.95 3.44
C HIS A 193 6.42 5.85 4.19
N THR A 194 5.47 5.17 3.56
CA THR A 194 4.15 4.85 4.12
C THR A 194 4.22 3.71 5.16
N ALA A 195 3.10 3.43 5.86
CA ALA A 195 3.02 2.35 6.86
C ALA A 195 3.56 1.02 6.33
N GLY A 196 4.38 0.29 7.08
CA GLY A 196 4.86 -1.06 6.77
C GLY A 196 5.65 -1.22 5.46
N SER A 197 6.09 -0.11 4.88
CA SER A 197 6.87 -0.06 3.63
C SER A 197 8.30 0.45 3.89
N ASP A 198 9.02 0.91 2.88
CA ASP A 198 10.41 1.35 3.00
C ASP A 198 10.84 2.34 1.89
N SER A 199 12.13 2.72 1.86
CA SER A 199 12.71 3.74 0.98
C SER A 199 12.44 3.50 -0.51
N ARG A 200 12.20 2.25 -0.93
CA ARG A 200 12.00 1.89 -2.34
C ARG A 200 10.80 2.60 -2.98
N GLN A 201 9.82 3.05 -2.19
CA GLN A 201 8.69 3.86 -2.68
C GLN A 201 9.12 5.19 -3.32
N TRP A 202 10.35 5.64 -3.03
CA TRP A 202 10.89 6.90 -3.52
C TRP A 202 11.89 6.73 -4.68
N ARG A 203 12.08 5.51 -5.20
CA ARG A 203 13.13 5.24 -6.21
C ARG A 203 13.03 6.15 -7.43
N HIS A 204 11.82 6.40 -7.93
CA HIS A 204 11.61 7.19 -9.14
C HIS A 204 11.99 8.66 -8.93
N LEU A 205 11.71 9.20 -7.74
CA LEU A 205 12.13 10.54 -7.34
C LEU A 205 13.65 10.61 -7.19
N LEU A 206 14.25 9.60 -6.54
CA LEU A 206 15.71 9.52 -6.39
C LEU A 206 16.42 9.41 -7.75
N GLU A 207 15.79 8.87 -8.78
CA GLU A 207 16.32 8.80 -10.16
C GLU A 207 16.11 10.09 -10.98
N ASP A 208 15.38 11.09 -10.47
CA ASP A 208 15.11 12.32 -11.20
C ASP A 208 16.35 13.20 -11.30
N ARG A 209 16.98 13.19 -12.48
CA ARG A 209 18.22 13.91 -12.76
C ARG A 209 18.10 15.43 -12.64
N GLU A 210 16.92 16.00 -12.89
CA GLU A 210 16.72 17.45 -12.75
C GLU A 210 16.69 17.82 -11.26
N LEU A 211 16.00 17.03 -10.45
CA LEU A 211 15.90 17.26 -9.01
C LEU A 211 17.22 16.96 -8.29
N GLN A 212 17.99 15.95 -8.75
CA GLN A 212 19.32 15.66 -8.22
C GLN A 212 20.30 16.85 -8.31
N GLN A 213 20.10 17.79 -9.23
CA GLN A 213 20.95 18.98 -9.35
C GLN A 213 20.64 20.07 -8.31
N ARG A 214 19.47 19.98 -7.67
CA ARG A 214 18.93 21.01 -6.77
C ARG A 214 18.80 20.51 -5.34
N PHE A 215 18.52 19.22 -5.18
CA PHE A 215 18.23 18.59 -3.91
C PHE A 215 19.15 17.41 -3.65
N ARG A 216 19.65 17.33 -2.41
CA ARG A 216 20.19 16.10 -1.84
C ARG A 216 19.03 15.32 -1.22
N MET A 217 18.50 14.38 -1.98
CA MET A 217 17.33 13.59 -1.59
C MET A 217 17.77 12.36 -0.81
N ILE A 218 17.11 12.09 0.33
CA ILE A 218 17.46 11.04 1.28
C ILE A 218 16.18 10.27 1.64
N ALA A 219 16.04 9.05 1.12
CA ALA A 219 14.96 8.14 1.51
C ALA A 219 15.50 7.14 2.53
N TYR A 220 14.90 7.08 3.70
CA TYR A 220 15.36 6.23 4.81
C TYR A 220 14.34 5.14 5.12
N ASP A 221 14.84 4.04 5.66
CA ASP A 221 14.02 2.98 6.23
C ASP A 221 13.90 3.24 7.73
N LEU A 222 12.68 3.45 8.26
CA LEU A 222 12.49 3.50 9.70
C LEU A 222 13.04 2.22 10.37
N PRO A 223 13.45 2.26 11.65
CA PRO A 223 13.64 1.02 12.40
C PRO A 223 12.47 0.06 12.19
N PHE A 224 12.75 -1.24 12.08
CA PHE A 224 11.78 -2.31 11.77
C PHE A 224 11.33 -2.41 10.29
N HIS A 225 11.84 -1.55 9.40
CA HIS A 225 11.40 -1.48 8.00
C HIS A 225 12.55 -1.76 7.03
N GLY A 226 12.21 -2.30 5.86
CA GLY A 226 13.15 -2.53 4.76
C GLY A 226 14.45 -3.18 5.23
N ARG A 227 15.55 -2.43 5.10
CA ARG A 227 16.90 -2.86 5.46
C ARG A 227 17.32 -2.39 6.87
N SER A 228 16.50 -1.59 7.54
CA SER A 228 16.66 -1.16 8.95
C SER A 228 16.10 -2.20 9.91
N LEU A 229 16.96 -3.09 10.38
CA LEU A 229 16.56 -4.14 11.33
C LEU A 229 16.11 -3.57 12.69
N PRO A 230 15.25 -4.30 13.42
CA PRO A 230 14.97 -4.03 14.83
C PRO A 230 16.26 -3.97 15.69
N PRO A 231 16.22 -3.30 16.86
CA PRO A 231 17.39 -3.17 17.71
C PRO A 231 17.78 -4.52 18.32
N THR A 232 19.08 -4.79 18.46
CA THR A 232 19.59 -6.03 19.06
C THR A 232 19.58 -6.00 20.60
N THR A 233 19.30 -4.84 21.20
CA THR A 233 19.31 -4.63 22.64
C THR A 233 18.01 -5.03 23.33
N ASP A 234 16.94 -5.27 22.57
CA ASP A 234 15.60 -5.54 23.09
C ASP A 234 15.03 -6.85 22.54
N ARG A 235 14.15 -7.48 23.34
CA ARG A 235 13.35 -8.64 22.90
C ARG A 235 12.11 -8.18 22.13
N TRP A 236 12.32 -7.45 21.05
CA TRP A 236 11.24 -6.83 20.27
C TRP A 236 10.21 -7.85 19.75
N TRP A 237 10.59 -9.11 19.51
CA TRP A 237 9.67 -10.18 19.10
C TRP A 237 8.71 -10.64 20.20
N ALA A 238 8.90 -10.20 21.44
CA ALA A 238 8.03 -10.51 22.58
C ALA A 238 7.09 -9.34 22.94
N THR A 239 7.12 -8.26 22.15
CA THR A 239 6.29 -7.06 22.36
C THR A 239 5.64 -6.68 21.05
N GLU A 240 4.39 -6.24 21.10
CA GLU A 240 3.73 -5.68 19.93
C GLU A 240 4.41 -4.38 19.50
N TYR A 241 4.79 -4.29 18.24
CA TYR A 241 5.29 -3.05 17.65
C TYR A 241 4.12 -2.07 17.48
N ARG A 242 4.24 -0.87 18.05
CA ARG A 242 3.26 0.22 17.90
C ARG A 242 4.01 1.53 17.75
N MET A 243 3.79 2.20 16.63
CA MET A 243 4.38 3.52 16.37
C MET A 243 3.52 4.60 17.04
N ASP A 244 4.13 5.44 17.88
CA ASP A 244 3.49 6.61 18.47
C ASP A 244 4.00 7.92 17.84
N THR A 245 3.25 9.02 18.00
CA THR A 245 3.61 10.32 17.38
C THR A 245 5.01 10.79 17.78
N GLN A 246 5.38 10.65 19.06
CA GLN A 246 6.68 11.12 19.54
C GLN A 246 7.82 10.25 18.99
N HIS A 247 7.64 8.93 18.97
CA HIS A 247 8.62 8.00 18.40
C HIS A 247 8.89 8.34 16.93
N LEU A 248 7.84 8.57 16.15
CA LEU A 248 7.97 8.88 14.73
C LEU A 248 8.69 10.22 14.51
N MET A 249 8.33 11.27 15.24
CA MET A 249 9.02 12.57 15.19
C MET A 249 10.49 12.47 15.66
N ASP A 250 10.75 11.80 16.78
CA ASP A 250 12.10 11.60 17.31
C ASP A 250 12.99 10.86 16.31
N SER A 251 12.43 9.91 15.57
CA SER A 251 13.15 9.14 14.56
C SER A 251 13.67 10.03 13.44
N ILE A 252 12.81 10.83 12.82
CA ILE A 252 13.21 11.69 11.70
C ILE A 252 14.12 12.84 12.14
N VAL A 253 13.89 13.40 13.33
CA VAL A 253 14.79 14.41 13.91
C VAL A 253 16.17 13.80 14.20
N ALA A 254 16.24 12.59 14.78
CA ALA A 254 17.51 11.92 15.05
C ALA A 254 18.27 11.56 13.76
N ILE A 255 17.57 11.08 12.73
CA ILE A 255 18.17 10.79 11.41
C ILE A 255 18.71 12.08 10.77
N SER A 256 17.92 13.14 10.76
CA SER A 256 18.33 14.45 10.21
C SER A 256 19.56 15.00 10.93
N ASN A 257 19.60 14.92 12.27
CA ASN A 257 20.76 15.35 13.05
C ASN A 257 22.00 14.50 12.76
N ALA A 258 21.88 13.17 12.70
CA ALA A 258 23.02 12.28 12.46
C ALA A 258 23.63 12.45 11.06
N LEU A 259 22.81 12.84 10.09
CA LEU A 259 23.24 13.18 8.73
C LEU A 259 23.67 14.64 8.58
N ASN A 260 23.65 15.42 9.67
CA ASN A 260 24.00 16.85 9.73
C ASN A 260 23.20 17.69 8.73
N LEU A 261 21.89 17.46 8.63
CA LEU A 261 21.02 18.19 7.72
C LEU A 261 20.58 19.51 8.36
N ASP A 262 20.88 20.62 7.70
CA ASP A 262 20.41 21.94 8.13
C ASP A 262 19.01 22.22 7.56
N ARG A 263 18.02 22.19 8.46
CA ARG A 263 16.60 22.45 8.18
C ARG A 263 16.14 21.82 6.85
N PRO A 264 16.20 20.48 6.72
CA PRO A 264 15.81 19.82 5.48
C PRO A 264 14.35 20.08 5.12
N VAL A 265 14.03 19.86 3.86
CA VAL A 265 12.64 19.68 3.41
C VAL A 265 12.22 18.29 3.86
N TYR A 266 11.07 18.18 4.53
CA TYR A 266 10.45 16.89 4.80
C TYR A 266 9.39 16.59 3.75
N MET A 267 9.35 15.37 3.22
CA MET A 267 8.24 14.90 2.40
C MET A 267 7.84 13.48 2.79
N GLY A 268 6.54 13.25 2.93
CA GLY A 268 6.02 11.93 3.31
C GLY A 268 4.63 11.67 2.75
N CYS A 269 4.28 10.39 2.67
CA CYS A 269 2.96 9.93 2.22
C CYS A 269 2.26 9.10 3.29
N SER A 270 0.93 9.18 3.41
CA SER A 270 0.13 8.38 4.35
C SER A 270 0.54 8.62 5.80
N VAL A 271 1.06 7.64 6.54
CA VAL A 271 1.76 7.84 7.84
C VAL A 271 2.76 9.00 7.76
N GLY A 272 3.59 9.04 6.72
CA GLY A 272 4.51 10.16 6.52
C GLY A 272 3.82 11.47 6.14
N GLY A 273 2.67 11.40 5.47
CA GLY A 273 1.87 12.57 5.12
C GLY A 273 1.23 13.21 6.34
N TYR A 274 0.75 12.40 7.30
CA TYR A 274 0.19 12.83 8.59
C TYR A 274 1.28 13.41 9.50
N LEU A 275 2.52 12.90 9.38
CA LEU A 275 3.65 13.42 10.12
C LEU A 275 4.07 14.83 9.67
N ALA A 276 3.86 15.21 8.41
CA ALA A 276 4.21 16.54 7.91
C ALA A 276 3.63 17.68 8.77
N PRO A 277 2.30 17.78 8.99
CA PRO A 277 1.74 18.83 9.85
C PRO A 277 2.11 18.67 11.33
N ASP A 278 2.35 17.44 11.83
CA ASP A 278 2.88 17.24 13.19
C ASP A 278 4.27 17.89 13.33
N LEU A 279 5.17 17.70 12.35
CA LEU A 279 6.49 18.31 12.34
C LEU A 279 6.42 19.84 12.22
N ALA A 280 5.50 20.36 11.40
CA ALA A 280 5.29 21.80 11.31
C ALA A 280 4.81 22.41 12.63
N TYR A 281 3.99 21.68 13.40
CA TYR A 281 3.49 22.12 14.69
C TYR A 281 4.53 21.98 15.83
N TYR A 282 5.11 20.81 16.00
CA TYR A 282 6.00 20.50 17.14
C TYR A 282 7.47 20.85 16.89
N HIS A 283 7.91 20.87 15.62
CA HIS A 283 9.30 21.06 15.23
C HIS A 283 9.51 22.09 14.09
N PRO A 284 8.84 23.25 14.09
CA PRO A 284 8.92 24.24 13.01
C PRO A 284 10.35 24.75 12.73
N ASP A 285 11.24 24.77 13.72
CA ASP A 285 12.62 25.22 13.53
C ASP A 285 13.54 24.15 12.95
N LYS A 286 13.10 22.89 12.91
CA LYS A 286 13.91 21.74 12.44
C LYS A 286 13.77 21.50 10.94
N PHE A 287 12.74 22.05 10.31
CA PHE A 287 12.45 21.89 8.89
C PHE A 287 12.24 23.27 8.27
N ARG A 288 12.57 23.42 7.00
CA ARG A 288 12.24 24.65 6.26
C ARG A 288 10.88 24.58 5.60
N ALA A 289 10.49 23.36 5.20
CA ALA A 289 9.21 23.07 4.61
C ALA A 289 8.85 21.60 4.86
N VAL A 290 7.56 21.33 4.94
CA VAL A 290 6.99 19.98 5.01
C VAL A 290 6.01 19.77 3.85
N ILE A 291 6.08 18.61 3.22
CA ILE A 291 5.20 18.20 2.13
C ILE A 291 4.45 16.94 2.58
N GLY A 292 3.15 17.08 2.83
CA GLY A 292 2.27 15.99 3.26
C GLY A 292 1.43 15.46 2.10
N ILE A 293 1.70 14.24 1.65
CA ILE A 293 0.94 13.57 0.61
C ILE A 293 -0.09 12.66 1.28
N ASN A 294 -1.35 12.77 0.87
CA ASN A 294 -2.46 11.98 1.42
C ASN A 294 -2.56 12.14 2.95
N SER A 295 -2.54 13.41 3.38
CA SER A 295 -2.59 13.81 4.80
C SER A 295 -4.03 14.11 5.27
N SER A 296 -4.23 14.19 6.57
CA SER A 296 -5.47 14.67 7.18
C SER A 296 -5.17 15.34 8.52
N ILE A 297 -6.17 15.99 9.12
CA ILE A 297 -6.03 16.68 10.42
C ILE A 297 -5.99 15.72 11.61
N ALA A 298 -6.57 14.52 11.46
CA ALA A 298 -6.70 13.54 12.52
C ALA A 298 -6.87 12.14 11.96
N GLY A 299 -6.44 11.13 12.74
CA GLY A 299 -6.74 9.73 12.46
C GLY A 299 -8.23 9.39 12.59
N GLY A 300 -8.66 8.32 11.92
CA GLY A 300 -10.06 7.89 11.93
C GLY A 300 -10.55 7.19 13.20
N ARG A 301 -9.68 7.04 14.22
CA ARG A 301 -9.94 6.32 15.48
C ARG A 301 -9.31 7.04 16.69
N VAL A 302 -9.20 8.36 16.65
CA VAL A 302 -8.53 9.12 17.72
C VAL A 302 -9.20 8.92 19.09
N GLU A 303 -10.52 8.75 19.10
CA GLU A 303 -11.29 8.41 20.31
C GLU A 303 -10.96 7.05 20.92
N ASP A 304 -10.19 6.20 20.23
CA ASP A 304 -9.66 4.94 20.75
C ASP A 304 -8.33 5.11 21.49
N LYS A 305 -7.78 6.33 21.59
CA LYS A 305 -6.53 6.57 22.31
C LYS A 305 -6.63 6.10 23.76
N GLY A 306 -5.64 5.31 24.19
CA GLY A 306 -5.59 4.69 25.52
C GLY A 306 -6.41 3.40 25.67
N LYS A 307 -7.15 2.97 24.63
CA LYS A 307 -7.83 1.66 24.61
C LYS A 307 -6.92 0.58 24.02
N PRO A 308 -7.19 -0.72 24.27
CA PRO A 308 -6.53 -1.80 23.54
C PRO A 308 -6.68 -1.63 22.04
N TYR A 309 -5.56 -1.66 21.32
CA TYR A 309 -5.52 -1.60 19.87
C TYR A 309 -5.19 -2.97 19.31
N VAL A 310 -5.98 -3.42 18.34
CA VAL A 310 -5.68 -4.59 17.52
C VAL A 310 -5.95 -4.17 16.09
N SER A 311 -4.91 -4.22 15.26
CA SER A 311 -5.08 -3.98 13.83
C SER A 311 -5.55 -5.28 13.17
N PRO A 312 -6.56 -5.23 12.28
CA PRO A 312 -6.93 -6.40 11.48
C PRO A 312 -5.76 -6.86 10.61
N PHE A 313 -4.80 -5.97 10.30
CA PHE A 313 -3.58 -6.29 9.54
C PHE A 313 -2.48 -6.96 10.37
N SER A 314 -2.67 -7.11 11.68
CA SER A 314 -1.75 -7.83 12.58
C SER A 314 -2.20 -9.24 12.92
N HIS A 315 -3.29 -9.72 12.29
CA HIS A 315 -3.77 -11.07 12.50
C HIS A 315 -2.72 -12.10 12.05
N PRO A 316 -2.44 -13.17 12.81
CA PRO A 316 -1.37 -14.13 12.50
C PRO A 316 -1.62 -14.94 11.21
N GLN A 317 -2.86 -15.03 10.74
CA GLN A 317 -3.20 -15.65 9.46
C GLN A 317 -3.10 -14.68 8.26
N ASN A 318 -2.82 -13.40 8.50
CA ASN A 318 -2.44 -12.49 7.44
C ASN A 318 -0.98 -12.72 7.06
N SER A 319 -0.76 -13.18 5.83
CA SER A 319 0.56 -13.16 5.24
C SER A 319 0.95 -11.74 4.81
N THR A 320 2.24 -11.50 4.61
CA THR A 320 2.71 -10.25 3.98
C THR A 320 2.23 -10.16 2.53
N ALA A 321 2.00 -11.29 1.85
CA ALA A 321 1.41 -11.33 0.52
C ALA A 321 -0.03 -10.78 0.51
N TYR A 322 -0.82 -11.01 1.58
CA TYR A 322 -2.11 -10.36 1.77
C TYR A 322 -1.95 -8.83 1.81
N ILE A 323 -1.00 -8.32 2.59
CA ILE A 323 -0.71 -6.87 2.66
C ILE A 323 -0.33 -6.34 1.28
N GLY A 324 0.56 -7.02 0.55
CA GLY A 324 0.93 -6.67 -0.81
C GLY A 324 -0.25 -6.58 -1.77
N ALA A 325 -1.13 -7.59 -1.76
CA ALA A 325 -2.35 -7.61 -2.58
C ALA A 325 -3.32 -6.48 -2.19
N ARG A 326 -3.48 -6.19 -0.89
CA ARG A 326 -4.31 -5.09 -0.40
C ARG A 326 -3.77 -3.73 -0.81
N MET A 327 -2.46 -3.53 -0.79
CA MET A 327 -1.86 -2.25 -1.19
C MET A 327 -1.87 -2.08 -2.71
N TYR A 328 -1.77 -3.16 -3.48
CA TYR A 328 -2.00 -3.12 -4.93
C TYR A 328 -3.40 -2.57 -5.27
N MET A 329 -4.44 -2.89 -4.49
CA MET A 329 -5.81 -2.43 -4.76
C MET A 329 -6.00 -0.92 -4.67
N ILE A 330 -5.15 -0.21 -3.94
CA ILE A 330 -5.27 1.25 -3.72
C ILE A 330 -4.24 2.05 -4.53
N THR A 331 -3.64 1.39 -5.53
CA THR A 331 -2.86 2.04 -6.60
C THR A 331 -3.78 2.59 -7.68
N SER A 332 -3.27 3.48 -8.54
CA SER A 332 -4.08 4.15 -9.55
C SER A 332 -4.55 3.13 -10.60
N PRO A 333 -5.83 3.10 -10.98
CA PRO A 333 -6.30 2.34 -12.14
C PRO A 333 -5.56 2.68 -13.44
N GLU A 334 -5.08 3.93 -13.53
CA GLU A 334 -4.46 4.49 -14.73
C GLU A 334 -2.94 4.35 -14.73
N ALA A 335 -2.35 3.95 -13.60
CA ALA A 335 -0.92 3.71 -13.50
C ALA A 335 -0.48 2.48 -14.29
N ARG A 336 0.78 2.49 -14.75
CA ARG A 336 1.39 1.34 -15.41
C ARG A 336 1.40 0.13 -14.49
N GLU A 337 0.91 -1.02 -14.96
CA GLU A 337 0.78 -2.21 -14.11
C GLU A 337 2.10 -2.60 -13.44
N ALA A 338 3.23 -2.51 -14.16
CA ALA A 338 4.55 -2.85 -13.62
C ALA A 338 4.87 -2.09 -12.32
N PHE A 339 4.54 -0.79 -12.23
CA PHE A 339 4.81 0.02 -11.04
C PHE A 339 3.81 -0.22 -9.93
N ARG A 340 2.55 -0.51 -10.28
CA ARG A 340 1.54 -0.97 -9.31
C ARG A 340 1.95 -2.28 -8.65
N ARG A 341 2.45 -3.23 -9.45
CA ARG A 341 2.99 -4.52 -8.98
C ARG A 341 4.21 -4.34 -8.09
N GLU A 342 5.07 -3.37 -8.40
CA GLU A 342 6.20 -3.05 -7.56
C GLU A 342 5.78 -2.57 -6.16
N THR A 343 4.74 -1.74 -6.06
CA THR A 343 4.15 -1.38 -4.76
C THR A 343 3.75 -2.64 -3.99
N GLY A 344 2.97 -3.55 -4.60
CA GLY A 344 2.59 -4.81 -3.96
C GLY A 344 3.79 -5.68 -3.56
N TRP A 345 4.84 -5.70 -4.38
CA TRP A 345 6.09 -6.41 -4.12
C TRP A 345 6.81 -5.89 -2.87
N ILE A 346 6.96 -4.57 -2.73
CA ILE A 346 7.61 -3.94 -1.57
C ILE A 346 6.89 -4.37 -0.28
N TYR A 347 5.56 -4.26 -0.26
CA TYR A 347 4.73 -4.63 0.88
C TYR A 347 4.75 -6.11 1.24
N SER A 348 4.99 -6.98 0.25
CA SER A 348 5.08 -8.43 0.47
C SER A 348 6.33 -8.84 1.26
N GLN A 349 7.26 -7.91 1.51
CA GLN A 349 8.54 -8.15 2.21
C GLN A 349 8.59 -7.54 3.63
N GLY A 350 7.48 -6.97 4.13
CA GLY A 350 7.43 -6.36 5.46
C GLY A 350 7.53 -7.37 6.62
N GLY A 351 7.87 -6.89 7.81
CA GLY A 351 7.83 -7.69 9.03
C GLY A 351 6.39 -7.95 9.53
N PRO A 352 6.11 -9.09 10.17
CA PRO A 352 4.79 -9.39 10.71
C PRO A 352 4.39 -8.37 11.79
N GLY A 353 3.15 -7.86 11.72
CA GLY A 353 2.64 -6.87 12.66
C GLY A 353 3.13 -5.43 12.44
N ILE A 354 4.18 -5.20 11.64
CA ILE A 354 4.77 -3.86 11.45
C ILE A 354 3.80 -2.90 10.77
N PHE A 355 3.17 -3.32 9.65
CA PHE A 355 2.15 -2.52 8.97
C PHE A 355 1.01 -2.13 9.93
N GLY A 356 0.50 -3.08 10.70
CA GLY A 356 -0.56 -2.81 11.66
C GLY A 356 -0.13 -1.90 12.83
N GLY A 357 1.12 -2.03 13.29
CA GLY A 357 1.68 -1.18 14.34
C GLY A 357 1.91 0.27 13.90
N ASP A 358 2.27 0.50 12.65
CA ASP A 358 2.33 1.86 12.07
C ASP A 358 0.95 2.49 11.95
N LEU A 359 -0.08 1.69 11.64
CA LEU A 359 -1.46 2.16 11.59
C LEU A 359 -1.99 2.62 12.95
N TYR A 360 -1.32 2.29 14.07
CA TYR A 360 -1.64 2.86 15.37
C TYR A 360 -1.43 4.38 15.37
N TYR A 361 -0.26 4.85 14.89
CA TYR A 361 -0.01 6.29 14.76
C TYR A 361 -1.04 6.96 13.85
N PHE A 362 -1.21 6.42 12.64
CA PHE A 362 -2.11 6.95 11.62
C PHE A 362 -3.56 7.02 12.07
N SER A 363 -4.05 5.99 12.76
CA SER A 363 -5.48 5.90 13.10
C SER A 363 -5.81 6.53 14.45
N VAL A 364 -4.91 6.44 15.44
CA VAL A 364 -5.22 6.69 16.85
C VAL A 364 -4.43 7.87 17.43
N GLU A 365 -3.13 7.98 17.13
CA GLU A 365 -2.29 8.98 17.81
C GLU A 365 -2.35 10.37 17.19
N HIS A 366 -2.35 10.45 15.85
CA HIS A 366 -2.36 11.72 15.13
C HIS A 366 -3.67 12.50 15.35
N ASP A 367 -3.56 13.68 15.97
CA ASP A 367 -4.69 14.60 16.18
C ASP A 367 -4.23 16.06 16.33
N LEU A 368 -4.47 16.84 15.28
CA LEU A 368 -4.23 18.28 15.22
C LEU A 368 -5.52 19.11 15.24
N ARG A 369 -6.67 18.50 15.54
CA ARG A 369 -7.93 19.25 15.70
C ARG A 369 -7.77 20.29 16.81
N GLY A 370 -8.20 21.52 16.51
CA GLY A 370 -8.04 22.66 17.42
C GLY A 370 -6.60 23.16 17.57
N LYS A 371 -5.61 22.58 16.86
CA LYS A 371 -4.20 23.01 16.91
C LYS A 371 -3.68 23.50 15.57
N ALA A 372 -4.13 22.94 14.45
CA ALA A 372 -3.61 23.22 13.11
C ALA A 372 -3.51 24.73 12.79
N HIS A 373 -4.50 25.53 13.20
CA HIS A 373 -4.54 26.99 13.01
C HIS A 373 -3.42 27.79 13.69
N THR A 374 -2.63 27.16 14.55
CA THR A 374 -1.49 27.79 15.23
C THR A 374 -0.15 27.46 14.58
N ILE A 375 -0.14 26.66 13.51
CA ILE A 375 1.06 26.39 12.71
C ILE A 375 1.47 27.69 12.01
N ASP A 376 2.71 28.10 12.23
CA ASP A 376 3.29 29.33 11.69
C ASP A 376 4.08 29.03 10.40
N THR A 377 3.46 29.32 9.26
CA THR A 377 4.05 29.06 7.94
C THR A 377 5.20 29.99 7.58
N SER A 378 5.43 31.06 8.34
CA SER A 378 6.63 31.90 8.21
C SER A 378 7.89 31.21 8.74
N ARG A 379 7.72 30.22 9.65
CA ARG A 379 8.81 29.41 10.19
C ARG A 379 9.04 28.14 9.38
N VAL A 380 7.97 27.54 8.87
CA VAL A 380 8.02 26.27 8.12
C VAL A 380 6.95 26.26 7.02
N GLY A 381 7.36 26.18 5.76
CA GLY A 381 6.41 26.05 4.65
C GLY A 381 5.58 24.77 4.78
N VAL A 382 4.27 24.83 4.51
CA VAL A 382 3.37 23.68 4.59
C VAL A 382 2.70 23.48 3.24
N HIS A 383 2.96 22.34 2.62
CA HIS A 383 2.40 21.99 1.31
C HIS A 383 1.73 20.62 1.39
N LEU A 384 0.48 20.52 0.93
CA LEU A 384 -0.30 19.31 0.99
C LEU A 384 -0.70 18.86 -0.42
N LEU A 385 -0.60 17.56 -0.67
CA LEU A 385 -1.02 16.93 -1.94
C LEU A 385 -1.98 15.78 -1.63
N SER A 386 -2.92 15.49 -2.53
CA SER A 386 -3.78 14.30 -2.40
C SER A 386 -4.01 13.62 -3.74
N GLY A 387 -3.92 12.30 -3.77
CA GLY A 387 -4.33 11.50 -4.93
C GLY A 387 -5.84 11.47 -5.05
N GLU A 388 -6.38 11.74 -6.24
CA GLU A 388 -7.81 11.64 -6.53
C GLU A 388 -8.38 10.24 -6.20
N TYR A 389 -7.59 9.20 -6.46
CA TYR A 389 -7.96 7.81 -6.24
C TYR A 389 -7.51 7.23 -4.90
N ASP A 390 -7.17 8.07 -3.91
CA ASP A 390 -6.82 7.58 -2.58
C ASP A 390 -8.07 7.29 -1.72
N PRO A 391 -8.37 6.02 -1.37
CA PRO A 391 -9.53 5.69 -0.56
C PRO A 391 -9.31 5.95 0.95
N THR A 392 -8.10 6.30 1.37
CA THR A 392 -7.73 6.51 2.78
C THR A 392 -7.94 7.94 3.25
N ALA A 393 -8.16 8.89 2.33
CA ALA A 393 -8.44 10.29 2.63
C ALA A 393 -9.81 10.42 3.32
N ARG A 394 -9.86 10.22 4.64
CA ARG A 394 -11.07 10.37 5.48
C ARG A 394 -11.32 11.84 5.85
N GLY A 395 -11.44 12.69 4.84
CA GLY A 395 -11.52 14.15 4.93
C GLY A 395 -10.33 14.77 4.19
N PRO A 396 -10.55 15.73 3.29
CA PRO A 396 -9.54 16.11 2.32
C PRO A 396 -8.40 16.85 3.01
N ALA A 397 -7.16 16.61 2.58
CA ALA A 397 -6.01 17.44 3.00
C ALA A 397 -6.27 18.93 2.69
N GLU A 398 -7.18 19.23 1.76
CA GLU A 398 -7.80 20.54 1.56
C GLU A 398 -8.36 21.17 2.84
N SER A 399 -9.10 20.41 3.66
CA SER A 399 -9.68 20.90 4.92
C SER A 399 -8.59 21.19 5.95
N LEU A 400 -7.51 20.40 5.96
CA LEU A 400 -6.34 20.70 6.79
C LEU A 400 -5.64 21.97 6.30
N ALA A 401 -5.39 22.10 4.99
CA ALA A 401 -4.78 23.27 4.38
C ALA A 401 -5.57 24.55 4.71
N ALA A 402 -6.90 24.51 4.58
CA ALA A 402 -7.78 25.63 4.89
C ALA A 402 -7.73 26.09 6.35
N LEU A 403 -7.25 25.24 7.26
CA LEU A 403 -7.05 25.58 8.67
C LEU A 403 -5.67 26.15 8.98
N ILE A 404 -4.69 26.03 8.08
CA ILE A 404 -3.32 26.49 8.27
C ILE A 404 -3.10 27.70 7.38
N ASP A 405 -3.00 28.89 7.98
CA ASP A 405 -2.78 30.12 7.21
C ASP A 405 -1.44 30.05 6.44
N GLY A 406 -1.49 30.32 5.14
CA GLY A 406 -0.35 30.22 4.23
C GLY A 406 0.01 28.81 3.73
N ALA A 407 -0.70 27.75 4.12
CA ALA A 407 -0.50 26.43 3.53
C ALA A 407 -0.99 26.34 2.09
N THR A 408 -0.35 25.50 1.27
CA THR A 408 -0.81 25.21 -0.10
C THR A 408 -1.42 23.82 -0.21
N TYR A 409 -2.34 23.64 -1.16
CA TYR A 409 -2.95 22.35 -1.45
C TYR A 409 -3.13 22.13 -2.95
N ASP A 410 -2.95 20.89 -3.41
CA ASP A 410 -3.25 20.47 -4.78
C ASP A 410 -3.73 19.01 -4.83
N VAL A 411 -4.55 18.69 -5.84
CA VAL A 411 -5.03 17.33 -6.11
C VAL A 411 -4.29 16.77 -7.32
N ILE A 412 -3.70 15.59 -7.15
CA ILE A 412 -3.07 14.83 -8.22
C ILE A 412 -4.18 14.09 -8.96
N GLU A 413 -4.69 14.72 -10.02
CA GLU A 413 -5.70 14.13 -10.92
C GLU A 413 -5.20 12.80 -11.49
N GLY A 414 -5.99 11.74 -11.31
CA GLY A 414 -5.63 10.34 -11.62
C GLY A 414 -4.61 9.70 -10.67
N GLY A 415 -4.10 10.42 -9.68
CA GLY A 415 -3.12 9.95 -8.69
C GLY A 415 -3.75 9.08 -7.60
N SER A 416 -3.01 8.12 -7.07
CA SER A 416 -3.50 7.18 -6.04
C SER A 416 -2.97 7.47 -4.64
N HIS A 417 -3.22 6.55 -3.70
CA HIS A 417 -2.54 6.54 -2.41
C HIS A 417 -1.01 6.51 -2.54
N PHE A 418 -0.49 5.95 -3.63
CA PHE A 418 0.93 5.70 -3.88
C PHE A 418 1.47 6.44 -5.12
N ALA A 419 0.91 7.60 -5.46
CA ALA A 419 1.25 8.35 -6.67
C ALA A 419 2.78 8.52 -6.90
N MET A 420 3.57 8.65 -5.82
CA MET A 420 5.03 8.75 -5.90
C MET A 420 5.74 7.48 -6.41
N SER A 421 5.11 6.31 -6.26
CA SER A 421 5.67 5.00 -6.55
C SER A 421 5.01 4.32 -7.76
N ASP A 422 3.70 4.49 -7.95
CA ASP A 422 2.96 3.84 -9.04
C ASP A 422 2.86 4.70 -10.31
N ASP A 423 2.95 6.02 -10.20
CA ASP A 423 2.89 6.96 -11.34
C ASP A 423 3.71 8.24 -11.11
N TYR A 424 5.03 8.08 -11.06
CA TYR A 424 5.95 9.18 -10.84
C TYR A 424 5.80 10.35 -11.84
N PRO A 425 5.67 10.15 -13.17
CA PRO A 425 5.51 11.26 -14.10
C PRO A 425 4.31 12.16 -13.78
N ARG A 426 3.18 11.55 -13.40
CA ARG A 426 2.00 12.28 -12.96
C ARG A 426 2.25 13.00 -11.64
N PHE A 427 2.77 12.29 -10.63
CA PHE A 427 3.11 12.87 -9.33
C PHE A 427 4.06 14.07 -9.46
N ARG A 428 5.10 13.94 -10.28
CA ARG A 428 6.11 14.97 -10.56
C ARG A 428 5.51 16.27 -11.06
N LYS A 429 4.48 16.21 -11.92
CA LYS A 429 3.80 17.41 -12.46
C LYS A 429 3.25 18.31 -11.35
N HIS A 430 2.73 17.71 -10.28
CA HIS A 430 2.15 18.41 -9.13
C HIS A 430 3.20 18.75 -8.06
N LEU A 431 4.23 17.91 -7.92
CA LEU A 431 5.32 18.14 -6.97
C LEU A 431 6.25 19.29 -7.39
N LEU A 432 6.55 19.42 -8.69
CA LEU A 432 7.55 20.38 -9.17
C LEU A 432 7.29 21.84 -8.78
N PRO A 433 6.06 22.39 -8.94
CA PRO A 433 5.77 23.76 -8.54
C PRO A 433 6.07 24.04 -7.05
N VAL A 434 5.78 23.06 -6.18
CA VAL A 434 6.07 23.14 -4.74
C VAL A 434 7.58 23.16 -4.50
N LEU A 435 8.33 22.25 -5.13
CA LEU A 435 9.79 22.21 -5.00
C LEU A 435 10.45 23.46 -5.57
N ASP A 436 9.95 24.03 -6.66
CA ASP A 436 10.45 25.27 -7.25
C ASP A 436 10.22 26.48 -6.34
N GLN A 437 9.10 26.51 -5.62
CA GLN A 437 8.85 27.52 -4.60
C GLN A 437 9.86 27.39 -3.45
N ILE A 438 9.94 26.21 -2.82
CA ILE A 438 10.84 25.96 -1.68
C ILE A 438 12.29 26.25 -2.06
N TYR A 439 12.71 25.85 -3.26
CA TYR A 439 14.07 26.09 -3.73
C TYR A 439 14.34 27.59 -3.89
N ARG A 440 13.39 28.40 -4.37
CA ARG A 440 13.57 29.86 -4.49
C ARG A 440 13.62 30.56 -3.13
N GLU A 441 12.86 30.06 -2.15
CA GLU A 441 12.76 30.61 -0.79
C GLU A 441 13.89 30.14 0.14
N ARG A 442 14.88 29.40 -0.37
CA ARG A 442 15.92 28.77 0.45
C ARG A 442 16.89 29.72 1.17
N ALA A 443 16.81 31.02 0.85
CA ALA A 443 17.73 32.09 1.23
C ALA A 443 17.75 32.38 2.74
#